data_AF-A0A7S4JBB9-F1
#
_entry.id   AF-A0A7S4JBB9-F1
#
_cell.length_a   1.000
_cell.length_b   1.000
_cell.length_c   1.000
_cell.angle_alpha   90.00
_cell.angle_beta   90.00
_cell.angle_gamma   90.00
#
_symmetry.space_group_name_H-M   'P 1'
#
loop_
_entity.id
_entity.type
_entity.pdbx_description
1 polymer ?
#
loop_
_entity_poly.entity_id
_entity_poly.type
_entity_poly.pdbx_seq_one_letter_code
_entity_poly.pdbx_strand_id
1 'polypeptide(L)'
;PLSIETGMLFLFFLATFLLSSFVQTSRVSFRFAWSTTTAAGLGATSSLNRHSFQRPRQMADYLSWVKGQDGKDIPSWLLDEPSIAFDVDCRSDDIDFLSDTIMTRLRTADGLSLDWIANTFQEGETKVSAVLRGAELALSLDMAHTVEENNAERYLRLSDPVGFLFSNSIISSIFVELEGVCGH
;
A
#
# COMPACT_ATOMS: atom_id res chain seq x y z
N PRO A 1 69.24 10.12 -7.71
CA PRO A 1 68.19 11.13 -7.44
C PRO A 1 66.85 10.73 -8.09
N LEU A 2 66.20 9.71 -7.51
CA LEU A 2 64.95 9.10 -7.98
C LEU A 2 64.33 8.37 -6.78
N SER A 3 63.73 9.09 -5.83
CA SER A 3 63.04 8.42 -4.70
C SER A 3 62.15 9.33 -3.83
N ILE A 4 61.43 10.31 -4.39
CA ILE A 4 60.51 11.12 -3.58
C ILE A 4 59.13 11.32 -4.26
N GLU A 5 59.04 11.37 -5.60
CA GLU A 5 57.75 11.65 -6.25
C GLU A 5 56.75 10.47 -6.30
N THR A 6 57.22 9.22 -6.23
CA THR A 6 56.33 8.04 -6.29
C THR A 6 55.58 7.76 -4.98
N GLY A 7 56.06 8.27 -3.83
CA GLY A 7 55.37 8.10 -2.55
C GLY A 7 54.15 9.01 -2.38
N MET A 8 54.15 10.18 -3.03
CA MET A 8 53.07 11.16 -2.88
C MET A 8 51.83 10.80 -3.71
N LEU A 9 52.01 10.17 -4.87
CA LEU A 9 50.90 9.68 -5.70
C LEU A 9 50.19 8.47 -5.08
N PHE A 10 50.91 7.62 -4.35
CA PHE A 10 50.31 6.46 -3.66
C PHE A 10 49.45 6.88 -2.46
N LEU A 11 49.85 7.93 -1.74
CA LEU A 11 49.05 8.50 -0.65
C LEU A 11 47.79 9.22 -1.15
N PHE A 12 47.85 9.88 -2.32
CA PHE A 12 46.67 10.49 -2.94
C PHE A 12 45.64 9.45 -3.43
N PHE A 13 46.10 8.31 -3.96
CA PHE A 13 45.19 7.23 -4.39
C PHE A 13 44.55 6.48 -3.21
N LEU A 14 45.24 6.34 -2.08
CA LEU A 14 44.66 5.72 -0.88
C LEU A 14 43.62 6.63 -0.21
N ALA A 15 43.83 7.95 -0.25
CA ALA A 15 42.92 8.93 0.33
C ALA A 15 41.60 9.06 -0.44
N THR A 16 41.62 8.90 -1.77
CA THR A 16 40.39 8.92 -2.59
C THR A 16 39.62 7.60 -2.52
N PHE A 17 40.29 6.46 -2.30
CA PHE A 17 39.61 5.18 -2.13
C PHE A 17 38.95 5.03 -0.75
N LEU A 18 39.51 5.66 0.29
CA LEU A 18 38.90 5.67 1.63
C LEU A 18 37.75 6.68 1.77
N LEU A 19 37.62 7.67 0.87
CA LEU A 19 36.48 8.59 0.87
C LEU A 19 35.26 8.07 0.08
N SER A 20 35.37 6.99 -0.72
CA SER A 20 34.23 6.44 -1.47
C SER A 20 33.39 5.43 -0.69
N SER A 21 33.83 5.02 0.50
CA SER A 21 33.20 3.93 1.28
C SER A 21 32.25 4.41 2.39
N PHE A 22 31.90 5.69 2.44
CA PHE A 22 31.02 6.22 3.49
C PHE A 22 29.83 7.00 2.92
N VAL A 23 29.10 6.40 1.98
CA VAL A 23 27.68 6.71 1.82
C VAL A 23 26.94 5.72 2.71
N GLN A 24 26.85 6.11 3.99
CA GLN A 24 25.94 5.54 4.96
C GLN A 24 24.53 5.72 4.40
N THR A 25 24.05 4.71 3.68
CA THR A 25 22.63 4.58 3.33
C THR A 25 21.90 4.31 4.64
N SER A 26 21.52 5.37 5.34
CA SER A 26 20.46 5.31 6.32
C SER A 26 19.20 4.91 5.59
N ARG A 27 18.98 3.59 5.47
CA ARG A 27 17.67 3.00 5.25
C ARG A 27 16.82 3.44 6.44
N VAL A 28 16.16 4.58 6.29
CA VAL A 28 15.02 4.93 7.11
C VAL A 28 13.98 3.87 6.76
N SER A 29 13.98 2.78 7.54
CA SER A 29 12.85 1.86 7.55
C SER A 29 11.69 2.67 8.09
N PHE A 30 10.92 3.27 7.18
CA PHE A 30 9.56 3.67 7.45
C PHE A 30 8.81 2.38 7.74
N ARG A 31 8.83 1.98 9.02
CA ARG A 31 7.83 1.08 9.55
C ARG A 31 6.53 1.85 9.44
N PHE A 32 5.79 1.62 8.35
CA PHE A 32 4.36 1.90 8.32
C PHE A 32 3.77 1.16 9.51
N ALA A 33 3.59 1.89 10.61
CA ALA A 33 2.82 1.41 11.73
C ALA A 33 1.40 1.25 11.18
N TRP A 34 0.97 0.01 10.98
CA TRP A 34 -0.41 -0.31 10.63
C TRP A 34 -1.31 0.46 11.60
N SER A 35 -2.02 1.47 11.12
CA SER A 35 -2.91 2.25 11.97
C SER A 35 -4.17 1.43 12.20
N THR A 36 -4.24 0.70 13.32
CA THR A 36 -5.47 0.04 13.73
C THR A 36 -6.47 1.12 14.11
N THR A 37 -7.53 1.25 13.32
CA THR A 37 -8.60 2.22 13.59
C THR A 37 -9.74 1.50 14.29
N THR A 38 -9.95 1.83 15.55
CA THR A 38 -11.05 1.28 16.35
C THR A 38 -12.18 2.30 16.42
N ALA A 39 -13.32 1.94 15.85
CA ALA A 39 -14.55 2.69 16.02
C ALA A 39 -15.52 1.89 16.91
N ALA A 40 -16.40 2.55 17.64
CA ALA A 40 -17.40 1.91 18.49
C ALA A 40 -18.78 2.51 18.23
N GLY A 41 -19.83 1.70 18.33
CA GLY A 41 -21.21 2.08 18.07
C GLY A 41 -21.85 1.26 16.96
N LEU A 42 -23.15 1.50 16.75
CA LEU A 42 -23.98 0.84 15.74
C LEU A 42 -23.43 1.11 14.35
N GLY A 43 -23.25 0.06 13.54
CA GLY A 43 -22.78 0.20 12.17
C GLY A 43 -21.34 0.68 12.00
N ALA A 44 -20.59 0.84 13.08
CA ALA A 44 -19.21 1.31 13.02
C ALA A 44 -18.30 0.26 12.37
N THR A 45 -17.45 0.71 11.45
CA THR A 45 -16.42 -0.10 10.79
C THR A 45 -15.08 0.12 11.48
N SER A 46 -14.41 -0.97 11.84
CA SER A 46 -13.04 -0.95 12.36
C SER A 46 -12.09 -1.56 11.32
N SER A 47 -10.82 -1.17 11.34
CA SER A 47 -9.77 -1.81 10.54
C SER A 47 -8.71 -2.39 11.47
N LEU A 48 -8.55 -3.73 11.42
CA LEU A 48 -7.62 -4.50 12.25
C LEU A 48 -6.92 -5.55 11.38
N ASN A 49 -5.60 -5.71 11.53
CA ASN A 49 -4.83 -6.76 10.86
C ASN A 49 -5.09 -6.89 9.34
N ARG A 50 -5.20 -5.76 8.63
CA ARG A 50 -5.52 -5.68 7.18
C ARG A 50 -6.94 -6.09 6.79
N HIS A 51 -7.81 -6.40 7.74
CA HIS A 51 -9.21 -6.68 7.48
C HIS A 51 -10.10 -5.52 7.98
N SER A 52 -11.15 -5.23 7.21
CA SER A 52 -12.23 -4.33 7.62
C SER A 52 -13.37 -5.15 8.25
N PHE A 53 -13.83 -4.74 9.43
CA PHE A 53 -14.94 -5.39 10.14
C PHE A 53 -16.05 -4.40 10.43
N GLN A 54 -17.24 -4.69 9.92
CA GLN A 54 -18.43 -3.86 10.11
C GLN A 54 -19.38 -4.51 11.12
N ARG A 55 -19.81 -3.73 12.11
CA ARG A 55 -20.78 -4.17 13.11
C ARG A 55 -22.22 -4.08 12.60
N PRO A 56 -23.17 -4.81 13.22
CA PRO A 56 -24.59 -4.68 12.91
C PRO A 56 -25.05 -3.22 13.04
N ARG A 57 -25.89 -2.78 12.08
CA ARG A 57 -26.46 -1.43 12.05
C ARG A 57 -27.73 -1.31 12.87
N GLN A 58 -28.46 -2.41 13.05
CA GLN A 58 -29.70 -2.45 13.82
C GLN A 58 -29.41 -2.63 15.30
N MET A 59 -30.15 -1.91 16.15
CA MET A 59 -29.95 -1.95 17.60
C MET A 59 -30.20 -3.34 18.19
N ALA A 60 -31.21 -4.07 17.69
CA ALA A 60 -31.53 -5.43 18.17
C ALA A 60 -30.35 -6.38 17.94
N ASP A 61 -29.85 -6.44 16.71
CA ASP A 61 -28.72 -7.29 16.29
C ASP A 61 -27.41 -6.88 16.97
N TYR A 62 -27.20 -5.58 17.18
CA TYR A 62 -26.02 -5.10 17.89
C TYR A 62 -26.03 -5.51 19.36
N LEU A 63 -27.19 -5.45 20.03
CA LEU A 63 -27.32 -5.88 21.42
C LEU A 63 -27.13 -7.39 21.56
N SER A 64 -27.62 -8.20 20.62
CA SER A 64 -27.39 -9.65 20.63
C SER A 64 -25.93 -10.00 20.36
N TRP A 65 -25.28 -9.28 19.43
CA TRP A 65 -23.86 -9.37 19.13
C TRP A 65 -22.97 -9.01 20.34
N VAL A 66 -23.17 -7.86 20.99
CA VAL A 66 -22.41 -7.44 22.18
C VAL A 66 -22.60 -8.40 23.35
N LYS A 67 -23.81 -8.93 23.54
CA LYS A 67 -24.12 -9.86 24.64
C LYS A 67 -23.59 -11.28 24.39
N GLY A 68 -22.94 -11.52 23.24
CA GLY A 68 -22.32 -12.80 22.93
C GLY A 68 -23.30 -13.97 22.76
N GLN A 69 -24.61 -13.69 22.64
CA GLN A 69 -25.61 -14.74 22.39
C GLN A 69 -25.49 -15.31 20.98
N ASP A 70 -24.92 -14.53 20.05
CA ASP A 70 -24.69 -14.90 18.66
C ASP A 70 -23.19 -14.92 18.31
N GLY A 71 -22.30 -15.34 19.23
CA GLY A 71 -20.83 -15.44 19.02
C GLY A 71 -20.34 -16.28 17.83
N LYS A 72 -21.26 -16.68 16.93
CA LYS A 72 -21.06 -17.31 15.63
C LYS A 72 -20.64 -16.34 14.52
N ASP A 73 -20.90 -15.03 14.68
CA ASP A 73 -20.64 -14.02 13.64
C ASP A 73 -19.36 -13.20 13.88
N ILE A 74 -18.57 -13.57 14.89
CA ILE A 74 -17.23 -13.02 15.04
C ILE A 74 -16.32 -13.82 14.09
N PRO A 75 -15.76 -13.21 13.05
CA PRO A 75 -14.93 -13.96 12.11
C PRO A 75 -13.68 -14.46 12.84
N SER A 76 -13.25 -15.68 12.53
CA SER A 76 -12.14 -16.36 13.22
C SER A 76 -10.87 -15.50 13.28
N TRP A 77 -10.58 -14.76 12.21
CA TRP A 77 -9.43 -13.85 12.13
C TRP A 77 -9.43 -12.72 13.18
N LEU A 78 -10.58 -12.39 13.77
CA LEU A 78 -10.68 -11.38 14.84
C LEU A 78 -10.29 -11.95 16.22
N LEU A 79 -10.42 -13.26 16.40
CA LEU A 79 -10.14 -13.98 17.65
C LEU A 79 -8.77 -14.67 17.64
N ASP A 80 -8.23 -14.94 16.45
CA ASP A 80 -6.91 -15.53 16.30
C ASP A 80 -5.82 -14.52 16.70
N GLU A 81 -5.13 -14.79 17.82
CA GLU A 81 -3.72 -14.38 17.95
C GLU A 81 -2.98 -14.91 16.72
N PRO A 82 -1.99 -14.18 16.15
CA PRO A 82 -1.39 -14.51 14.86
C PRO A 82 -0.72 -15.88 14.90
N SER A 83 -1.51 -16.92 14.65
CA SER A 83 -1.06 -18.29 14.57
C SER A 83 -0.69 -18.50 13.10
N ILE A 84 0.55 -18.91 12.90
CA ILE A 84 1.19 -19.11 11.61
C ILE A 84 0.65 -20.41 10.99
N ALA A 85 -0.67 -20.51 10.85
CA ALA A 85 -1.37 -21.57 10.14
C ALA A 85 -1.93 -20.95 8.87
N PHE A 86 -1.01 -20.70 7.95
CA PHE A 86 -1.25 -20.21 6.59
C PHE A 86 -1.89 -21.36 5.80
N ASP A 87 -3.22 -21.42 5.77
CA ASP A 87 -3.90 -22.14 4.70
C ASP A 87 -3.84 -21.24 3.47
N VAL A 88 -3.02 -21.65 2.51
CA VAL A 88 -2.49 -20.80 1.44
C VAL A 88 -3.52 -20.71 0.31
N ASP A 89 -4.53 -19.86 0.46
CA ASP A 89 -5.06 -19.17 -0.71
C ASP A 89 -4.36 -17.80 -0.81
N CYS A 90 -3.10 -17.83 -1.24
CA CYS A 90 -2.21 -16.67 -1.33
C CYS A 90 -2.68 -15.56 -2.29
N ARG A 91 -3.85 -15.71 -2.94
CA ARG A 91 -4.32 -14.77 -3.96
C ARG A 91 -5.44 -13.86 -3.47
N SER A 92 -6.34 -14.27 -2.59
CA SER A 92 -7.53 -13.47 -2.25
C SER A 92 -7.24 -12.33 -1.27
N ASP A 93 -6.64 -12.62 -0.11
CA ASP A 93 -6.44 -11.61 0.96
C ASP A 93 -5.59 -10.40 0.53
N ASP A 94 -4.55 -10.64 -0.28
CA ASP A 94 -3.66 -9.60 -0.79
C ASP A 94 -4.38 -8.65 -1.77
N ILE A 95 -5.30 -9.18 -2.57
CA ILE A 95 -6.09 -8.39 -3.53
C ILE A 95 -7.17 -7.61 -2.78
N ASP A 96 -7.84 -8.22 -1.82
CA ASP A 96 -8.88 -7.57 -1.03
C ASP A 96 -8.30 -6.37 -0.28
N PHE A 97 -7.15 -6.56 0.37
CA PHE A 97 -6.45 -5.48 1.07
C PHE A 97 -5.97 -4.37 0.11
N LEU A 98 -5.43 -4.73 -1.05
CA LEU A 98 -5.04 -3.75 -2.08
C LEU A 98 -6.26 -2.97 -2.59
N SER A 99 -7.38 -3.66 -2.86
CA SER A 99 -8.60 -3.08 -3.39
C SER A 99 -9.24 -2.08 -2.41
N ASP A 100 -9.28 -2.44 -1.13
CA ASP A 100 -9.71 -1.54 -0.04
C ASP A 100 -8.80 -0.31 0.05
N THR A 101 -7.48 -0.51 -0.12
CA THR A 101 -6.52 0.58 -0.12
C THR A 101 -6.72 1.51 -1.31
N ILE A 102 -6.93 0.97 -2.53
CA ILE A 102 -7.20 1.75 -3.75
C ILE A 102 -8.48 2.57 -3.58
N MET A 103 -9.56 1.94 -3.10
CA MET A 103 -10.85 2.60 -2.85
C MET A 103 -10.76 3.75 -1.88
N THR A 104 -9.95 3.60 -0.83
CA THR A 104 -9.79 4.62 0.20
C THR A 104 -8.85 5.74 -0.26
N ARG A 105 -7.69 5.38 -0.80
CA ARG A 105 -6.62 6.35 -1.11
C ARG A 105 -6.91 7.18 -2.36
N LEU A 106 -7.48 6.60 -3.42
CA LEU A 106 -7.83 7.37 -4.62
C LEU A 106 -8.98 8.37 -4.39
N ARG A 107 -9.77 8.20 -3.32
CA ARG A 107 -10.79 9.17 -2.91
C ARG A 107 -10.21 10.34 -2.10
N THR A 108 -8.93 10.30 -1.76
CA THR A 108 -8.24 11.38 -1.04
C THR A 108 -7.35 12.18 -1.97
N ALA A 109 -7.14 13.46 -1.66
CA ALA A 109 -6.23 14.33 -2.41
C ALA A 109 -4.76 13.83 -2.40
N ASP A 110 -4.38 13.08 -1.36
CA ASP A 110 -3.04 12.51 -1.24
C ASP A 110 -2.73 11.49 -2.36
N GLY A 111 -3.74 10.78 -2.83
CA GLY A 111 -3.62 9.71 -3.82
C GLY A 111 -2.99 8.41 -3.30
N LEU A 112 -2.66 7.55 -4.25
CA LEU A 112 -2.17 6.19 -4.06
C LEU A 112 -0.66 6.12 -4.37
N SER A 113 0.14 5.71 -3.38
CA SER A 113 1.59 5.50 -3.58
C SER A 113 1.82 4.21 -4.37
N LEU A 114 2.43 4.34 -5.56
CA LEU A 114 2.74 3.21 -6.43
C LEU A 114 3.95 2.42 -5.91
N ASP A 115 4.96 3.12 -5.38
CA ASP A 115 6.14 2.44 -4.85
C ASP A 115 5.84 1.71 -3.54
N TRP A 116 4.86 2.18 -2.76
CA TRP A 116 4.34 1.41 -1.62
C TRP A 116 3.71 0.08 -2.08
N ILE A 117 2.93 0.08 -3.16
CA ILE A 117 2.34 -1.16 -3.71
C ILE A 117 3.44 -2.10 -4.19
N ALA A 118 4.42 -1.57 -4.93
CA ALA A 118 5.54 -2.34 -5.46
C ALA A 118 6.32 -3.09 -4.35
N ASN A 119 6.49 -2.45 -3.18
CA ASN A 119 7.26 -2.99 -2.07
C ASN A 119 6.43 -3.82 -1.06
N THR A 120 5.11 -3.61 -0.98
CA THR A 120 4.28 -4.22 0.07
C THR A 120 3.70 -5.58 -0.34
N PHE A 121 3.40 -5.76 -1.61
CA PHE A 121 2.67 -6.93 -2.10
C PHE A 121 3.59 -7.88 -2.88
N GLN A 122 3.26 -9.17 -2.85
CA GLN A 122 3.86 -10.13 -3.78
C GLN A 122 3.48 -9.74 -5.21
N GLU A 123 4.45 -9.81 -6.13
CA GLU A 123 4.30 -9.35 -7.52
C GLU A 123 3.84 -7.88 -7.61
N GLY A 124 4.33 -7.04 -6.68
CA GLY A 124 3.94 -5.63 -6.56
C GLY A 124 4.09 -4.83 -7.86
N GLU A 125 5.16 -5.06 -8.63
CA GLU A 125 5.35 -4.41 -9.93
C GLU A 125 4.26 -4.78 -10.96
N THR A 126 3.84 -6.05 -10.99
CA THR A 126 2.74 -6.50 -11.84
C THR A 126 1.43 -5.83 -11.43
N LYS A 127 1.17 -5.73 -10.11
CA LYS A 127 0.01 -5.02 -9.56
C LYS A 127 0.03 -3.53 -9.88
N VAL A 128 1.18 -2.86 -9.76
CA VAL A 128 1.36 -1.45 -10.17
C VAL A 128 1.06 -1.27 -11.66
N SER A 129 1.58 -2.17 -12.51
CA SER A 129 1.31 -2.13 -13.95
C SER A 129 -0.19 -2.26 -14.26
N ALA A 130 -0.92 -3.11 -13.52
CA ALA A 130 -2.36 -3.27 -13.67
C ALA A 130 -3.13 -2.02 -13.23
N VAL A 131 -2.74 -1.42 -12.11
CA VAL A 131 -3.31 -0.15 -11.65
C VAL A 131 -3.13 0.95 -12.70
N LEU A 132 -1.92 1.05 -13.28
CA LEU A 132 -1.65 2.04 -14.32
C LEU A 132 -2.42 1.77 -15.62
N ARG A 133 -2.55 0.51 -16.04
CA ARG A 133 -3.39 0.14 -17.20
C ARG A 133 -4.85 0.50 -16.97
N GLY A 134 -5.40 0.16 -15.81
CA GLY A 134 -6.80 0.49 -15.49
C GLY A 134 -7.04 1.99 -15.37
N ALA A 135 -6.02 2.77 -14.99
CA ALA A 135 -6.06 4.22 -14.94
C ALA A 135 -5.69 4.92 -16.27
N GLU A 136 -5.31 4.18 -17.32
CA GLU A 136 -4.76 4.74 -18.57
C GLU A 136 -5.70 5.76 -19.21
N LEU A 137 -7.00 5.42 -19.29
CA LEU A 137 -8.01 6.33 -19.82
C LEU A 137 -8.09 7.62 -18.99
N ALA A 138 -8.05 7.51 -17.66
CA ALA A 138 -8.09 8.66 -16.76
C ALA A 138 -6.85 9.55 -16.92
N LEU A 139 -5.66 8.94 -17.11
CA LEU A 139 -4.41 9.65 -17.37
C LEU A 139 -4.47 10.39 -18.72
N SER A 140 -5.00 9.75 -19.76
CA SER A 140 -5.11 10.37 -21.09
C SER A 140 -6.10 11.54 -21.16
N LEU A 141 -7.12 11.52 -20.29
CA LEU A 141 -8.17 12.54 -20.20
C LEU A 141 -7.88 13.60 -19.13
N ASP A 142 -6.69 13.60 -18.54
CA ASP A 142 -6.28 14.53 -17.46
C ASP A 142 -7.16 14.45 -16.20
N MET A 143 -7.89 13.34 -16.03
CA MET A 143 -8.69 13.04 -14.84
C MET A 143 -7.86 12.43 -13.71
N ALA A 144 -6.69 11.89 -14.04
CA ALA A 144 -5.70 11.44 -13.10
C ALA A 144 -4.32 11.86 -13.59
N HIS A 145 -3.36 11.97 -12.68
CA HIS A 145 -1.98 12.29 -13.01
C HIS A 145 -1.03 11.55 -12.06
N THR A 146 0.17 11.24 -12.56
CA THR A 146 1.25 10.67 -11.75
C THR A 146 2.16 11.78 -11.26
N VAL A 147 2.33 11.90 -9.95
CA VAL A 147 3.21 12.87 -9.31
C VAL A 147 4.43 12.16 -8.73
N GLU A 148 5.62 12.70 -9.00
CA GLU A 148 6.84 12.32 -8.30
C GLU A 148 7.11 13.33 -7.19
N GLU A 149 7.15 12.87 -5.94
CA GLU A 149 7.50 13.71 -4.80
C GLU A 149 8.98 13.61 -4.44
N ASN A 150 9.45 14.52 -3.57
CA ASN A 150 10.85 14.82 -3.23
C ASN A 150 11.77 13.62 -2.89
N ASN A 151 11.21 12.42 -2.69
CA ASN A 151 11.93 11.17 -2.43
C ASN A 151 11.94 10.20 -3.63
N ALA A 152 11.64 10.70 -4.85
CA ALA A 152 11.38 9.90 -6.05
C ALA A 152 10.22 8.90 -5.87
N GLU A 153 9.31 9.19 -4.94
CA GLU A 153 8.11 8.38 -4.73
C GLU A 153 7.02 8.79 -5.72
N ARG A 154 6.46 7.82 -6.43
CA ARG A 154 5.41 7.98 -7.43
C ARG A 154 4.03 7.80 -6.80
N TYR A 155 3.17 8.78 -7.03
CA TYR A 155 1.78 8.80 -6.60
C TYR A 155 0.84 8.87 -7.79
N LEU A 156 -0.22 8.07 -7.79
CA LEU A 156 -1.36 8.24 -8.67
C LEU A 156 -2.41 9.09 -7.95
N ARG A 157 -2.72 10.27 -8.49
CA ARG A 157 -3.69 11.22 -7.93
C ARG A 157 -4.82 11.46 -8.91
N LEU A 158 -6.04 11.60 -8.39
CA LEU A 158 -7.18 12.08 -9.18
C LEU A 158 -7.16 13.60 -9.23
N SER A 159 -7.49 14.16 -10.39
CA SER A 159 -7.55 15.60 -10.60
C SER A 159 -8.82 16.18 -9.96
N ASP A 160 -8.70 17.31 -9.27
CA ASP A 160 -9.84 18.05 -8.71
C ASP A 160 -10.42 19.03 -9.75
N PRO A 161 -11.75 19.08 -9.99
CA PRO A 161 -12.82 18.22 -9.44
C PRO A 161 -13.16 17.01 -10.32
N VAL A 162 -12.72 17.01 -11.58
CA VAL A 162 -13.21 16.08 -12.60
C VAL A 162 -12.86 14.63 -12.26
N GLY A 163 -11.62 14.36 -11.85
CA GLY A 163 -11.18 13.04 -11.43
C GLY A 163 -11.97 12.49 -10.25
N PHE A 164 -12.29 13.32 -9.25
CA PHE A 164 -13.10 12.89 -8.11
C PHE A 164 -14.54 12.55 -8.50
N LEU A 165 -15.15 13.32 -9.41
CA LEU A 165 -16.50 13.05 -9.91
C LEU A 165 -16.60 11.69 -10.62
N PHE A 166 -15.55 11.29 -11.33
CA PHE A 166 -15.48 10.02 -12.04
C PHE A 166 -14.71 8.93 -11.28
N SER A 167 -14.38 9.15 -10.00
CA SER A 167 -13.57 8.24 -9.19
C SER A 167 -14.09 6.81 -9.20
N ASN A 168 -15.41 6.60 -9.07
CA ASN A 168 -15.99 5.27 -9.10
C ASN A 168 -15.74 4.55 -10.44
N SER A 169 -15.84 5.24 -11.58
CA SER A 169 -15.58 4.65 -12.91
C SER A 169 -14.10 4.30 -13.09
N ILE A 170 -13.20 5.16 -12.61
CA ILE A 170 -11.75 4.95 -12.67
C ILE A 170 -11.33 3.79 -11.77
N ILE A 171 -11.89 3.70 -10.56
CA ILE A 171 -11.57 2.59 -9.64
C ILE A 171 -12.10 1.27 -10.20
N SER A 172 -13.30 1.26 -10.81
CA SER A 172 -13.83 0.06 -11.45
C SER A 172 -12.96 -0.44 -12.60
N SER A 173 -12.39 0.44 -13.44
CA SER A 173 -11.48 0.00 -14.50
C SER A 173 -10.17 -0.56 -13.96
N ILE A 174 -9.65 -0.01 -12.85
CA ILE A 174 -8.50 -0.56 -12.14
C ILE A 174 -8.77 -1.98 -11.62
N PHE A 175 -9.95 -2.22 -11.07
CA PHE A 175 -10.30 -3.54 -10.53
C PHE A 175 -10.38 -4.62 -11.60
N VAL A 176 -10.95 -4.30 -12.77
CA VAL A 176 -10.96 -5.23 -13.92
C VAL A 176 -9.56 -5.69 -14.30
N GLU A 177 -8.59 -4.77 -14.33
CA GLU A 177 -7.20 -5.10 -14.64
C GLU A 177 -6.50 -5.90 -13.52
N LEU A 178 -6.81 -5.61 -12.25
CA LEU A 178 -6.24 -6.32 -11.11
C LEU A 178 -6.73 -7.76 -11.01
N GLU A 179 -8.02 -8.00 -11.23
CA GLU A 179 -8.60 -9.35 -11.28
C GLU A 179 -7.97 -10.16 -12.42
N GLY A 180 -7.70 -9.53 -13.57
CA GLY A 180 -7.03 -10.16 -14.71
C GLY A 180 -5.62 -10.67 -14.41
N VAL A 181 -4.88 -10.02 -13.49
CA VAL A 181 -3.54 -10.47 -13.06
C VAL A 181 -3.61 -11.73 -12.20
N CYS A 182 -4.69 -11.91 -11.44
CA CYS A 182 -4.82 -13.02 -10.51
C CYS A 182 -5.54 -14.25 -11.09
N GLY A 183 -6.06 -14.15 -12.32
CA GLY A 183 -6.69 -15.26 -13.06
C GLY A 183 -5.74 -16.20 -13.80
N HIS A 184 -4.42 -15.96 -13.75
CA HIS A 184 -3.39 -16.85 -14.31
C HIS A 184 -2.59 -17.53 -13.21
#